data_AF-A0A350J5E7-F1
#
_entry.id   AF-A0A350J5E7-F1
#
_cell.length_a   1.000
_cell.length_b   1.000
_cell.length_c   1.000
_cell.angle_alpha   90.00
_cell.angle_beta   90.00
_cell.angle_gamma   90.00
#
_symmetry.space_group_name_H-M   'P 1'
#
loop_
_entity.id
_entity.type
_entity.pdbx_description
1 polymer ?
#
loop_
_entity_poly.entity_id
_entity_poly.type
_entity_poly.pdbx_seq_one_letter_code
_entity_poly.pdbx_strand_id
1 'polypeptide(L)'
;MESKEKLSEKYAIDEIADRVGGYFSVPSEKDMEYTDLLFSVCEQFGIRYYSATDKERFFVEEVTRVTWAIEHGETPTPSFVA
;
A
#
# COMPACT_ATOMS: atom_id res chain seq x y z
N MET A 1 -43.25 11.76 -0.27
CA MET A 1 -42.50 10.67 -0.93
C MET A 1 -41.10 11.19 -1.23
N GLU A 2 -40.38 11.68 -0.22
CA GLU A 2 -39.15 12.48 -0.40
C GLU A 2 -38.02 12.01 0.55
N SER A 3 -38.29 10.99 1.36
CA SER A 3 -37.40 10.55 2.44
C SER A 3 -36.63 9.27 2.13
N LYS A 4 -37.07 8.47 1.16
CA LYS A 4 -36.36 7.23 0.75
C LYS A 4 -35.21 7.50 -0.21
N GLU A 5 -35.36 8.51 -1.07
CA GLU A 5 -34.37 8.88 -2.09
C GLU A 5 -33.11 9.50 -1.46
N LYS A 6 -33.28 10.39 -0.46
CA LYS A 6 -32.15 10.92 0.33
C LYS A 6 -31.43 9.88 1.17
N LEU A 7 -32.11 8.78 1.51
CA LEU A 7 -31.52 7.70 2.28
C LEU A 7 -30.60 6.85 1.40
N SER A 8 -30.99 6.57 0.15
CA SER A 8 -30.16 5.78 -0.78
C SER A 8 -28.90 6.53 -1.20
N GLU A 9 -28.94 7.85 -1.37
CA GLU A 9 -27.71 8.63 -1.64
C GLU A 9 -26.71 8.54 -0.47
N LYS A 10 -27.21 8.53 0.77
CA LYS A 10 -26.36 8.48 1.97
C LYS A 10 -25.61 7.16 2.11
N TYR A 11 -26.18 6.06 1.62
CA TYR A 11 -25.62 4.70 1.73
C TYR A 11 -25.06 4.16 0.42
N ALA A 12 -24.97 5.00 -0.63
CA ALA A 12 -24.46 4.58 -1.93
C ALA A 12 -23.05 4.00 -1.87
N ILE A 13 -22.20 4.53 -0.97
CA ILE A 13 -20.84 4.02 -0.74
C ILE A 13 -20.87 2.63 -0.12
N ASP A 14 -21.77 2.39 0.84
CA ASP A 14 -21.90 1.09 1.52
C ASP A 14 -22.41 0.01 0.55
N GLU A 15 -23.37 0.33 -0.32
CA GLU A 15 -23.85 -0.58 -1.36
C GLU A 15 -22.78 -0.89 -2.43
N ILE A 16 -21.91 0.09 -2.74
CA ILE A 16 -20.77 -0.13 -3.65
C ILE A 16 -19.74 -1.01 -2.97
N ALA A 17 -19.38 -0.70 -1.72
CA ALA A 17 -18.44 -1.45 -0.91
C ALA A 17 -18.87 -2.92 -0.79
N ASP A 18 -20.10 -3.21 -0.38
CA ASP A 18 -20.63 -4.58 -0.26
C ASP A 18 -20.53 -5.36 -1.57
N ARG A 19 -20.74 -4.70 -2.72
CA ARG A 19 -20.63 -5.33 -4.05
C ARG A 19 -19.20 -5.59 -4.49
N VAL A 20 -18.22 -4.83 -4.02
CA VAL A 20 -16.80 -5.00 -4.38
C VAL A 20 -15.98 -5.72 -3.31
N GLY A 21 -16.63 -6.25 -2.26
CA GLY A 21 -15.98 -7.06 -1.21
C GLY A 21 -15.68 -6.32 0.09
N GLY A 22 -16.39 -5.24 0.37
CA GLY A 22 -16.24 -4.39 1.56
C GLY A 22 -15.48 -3.10 1.28
N TYR A 23 -15.38 -2.24 2.30
CA TYR A 23 -14.71 -0.93 2.21
C TYR A 23 -13.18 -1.06 2.09
N PHE A 24 -12.64 -2.21 2.50
CA PHE A 24 -11.23 -2.53 2.44
C PHE A 24 -11.06 -3.87 1.74
N SER A 25 -10.38 -3.87 0.60
CA SER A 25 -9.82 -5.11 0.06
C SER A 25 -8.88 -5.68 1.12
N VAL A 26 -9.14 -6.90 1.58
CA VAL A 26 -8.19 -7.60 2.45
C VAL A 26 -6.87 -7.67 1.68
N PRO A 27 -5.77 -7.09 2.22
CA PRO A 27 -4.48 -7.17 1.55
C PRO A 27 -4.12 -8.63 1.34
N SER A 28 -3.54 -8.97 0.19
CA SER A 28 -3.06 -10.32 -0.05
C SER A 28 -1.91 -10.65 0.92
N GLU A 29 -1.61 -11.94 1.10
CA GLU A 29 -0.46 -12.37 1.92
C GLU A 29 0.84 -11.71 1.46
N LYS A 30 1.02 -11.57 0.14
CA LYS A 30 2.16 -10.84 -0.46
C LYS A 30 2.17 -9.35 -0.10
N ASP A 31 1.02 -8.70 -0.06
CA ASP A 31 0.95 -7.28 0.32
C ASP A 31 1.32 -7.09 1.78
N MET A 32 0.96 -8.06 2.65
CA MET A 32 1.38 -8.07 4.05
C MET A 32 2.88 -8.29 4.18
N GLU A 33 3.45 -9.31 3.52
CA GLU A 33 4.89 -9.58 3.52
C GLU A 33 5.72 -8.40 3.00
N TYR A 34 5.27 -7.76 1.92
CA TYR A 34 5.93 -6.57 1.38
C TYR A 34 5.89 -5.40 2.37
N THR A 35 4.77 -5.22 3.06
CA THR A 35 4.62 -4.18 4.09
C THR A 35 5.52 -4.44 5.29
N ASP A 36 5.65 -5.70 5.73
CA ASP A 36 6.56 -6.08 6.82
C ASP A 36 8.03 -5.86 6.43
N LEU A 37 8.40 -6.15 5.18
CA LEU A 37 9.73 -5.85 4.65
C LEU A 37 10.00 -4.34 4.65
N LEU A 38 9.03 -3.52 4.22
CA LEU A 38 9.15 -2.07 4.23
C LEU A 38 9.44 -1.53 5.63
N PHE A 39 8.73 -2.03 6.64
CA PHE A 39 8.97 -1.63 8.03
C PHE A 39 10.31 -2.13 8.57
N SER A 40 10.73 -3.34 8.19
CA SER A 40 12.06 -3.86 8.54
C SER A 40 13.18 -2.98 7.96
N VAL A 41 13.03 -2.52 6.72
CA VAL A 41 13.95 -1.56 6.08
C VAL A 41 13.93 -0.21 6.81
N CYS A 42 12.75 0.31 7.15
CA CYS A 42 12.63 1.54 7.96
C CYS A 42 13.43 1.45 9.26
N GLU A 43 13.29 0.35 10.01
CA GLU A 43 14.01 0.12 11.26
C GLU A 43 15.51 0.03 11.05
N GLN A 44 15.98 -0.68 10.01
CA GLN A 44 17.40 -0.81 9.69
C GLN A 44 18.08 0.54 9.49
N PHE A 45 17.41 1.49 8.84
CA PHE A 45 17.94 2.82 8.58
C PHE A 45 17.56 3.86 9.64
N GLY A 46 16.78 3.47 10.66
CA GLY A 46 16.27 4.38 11.70
C GLY A 46 15.31 5.45 11.15
N ILE A 47 14.66 5.17 10.02
CA ILE A 47 13.77 6.10 9.32
C ILE A 47 12.34 5.84 9.76
N ARG A 48 11.69 6.84 10.34
CA ARG A 48 10.23 6.77 10.59
C ARG A 48 9.47 7.17 9.34
N TYR A 49 8.94 6.21 8.59
CA TYR A 49 8.27 6.41 7.30
C TYR A 49 7.28 7.60 7.28
N TYR A 50 6.42 7.72 8.30
CA TYR A 50 5.43 8.81 8.42
C TYR A 50 6.02 10.20 8.66
N SER A 51 7.24 10.29 9.20
CA SER A 51 7.92 11.56 9.49
C SER A 51 9.12 11.81 8.57
N ALA A 52 9.36 10.90 7.63
CA ALA A 52 10.49 10.94 6.73
C ALA A 52 10.28 11.96 5.62
N THR A 53 11.39 12.61 5.22
CA THR A 53 11.42 13.46 4.03
C THR A 53 11.10 12.64 2.79
N ASP A 54 10.67 13.29 1.71
CA ASP A 54 10.33 12.59 0.46
C ASP A 54 11.51 11.77 -0.08
N LYS A 55 12.75 12.24 0.12
CA LYS A 55 13.97 11.54 -0.27
C LYS A 55 14.20 10.27 0.54
N GLU A 56 13.97 10.32 1.85
CA GLU A 56 14.11 9.16 2.74
C GLU A 56 13.04 8.12 2.45
N ARG A 57 11.80 8.55 2.18
CA ARG A 57 10.72 7.65 1.75
C ARG A 57 11.06 6.96 0.43
N PHE A 58 11.47 7.72 -0.58
CA PHE A 58 11.88 7.16 -1.87
C PHE A 58 13.02 6.15 -1.72
N PHE A 59 14.01 6.47 -0.88
CA PHE A 59 15.12 5.55 -0.60
C PHE A 59 14.63 4.23 0.02
N VAL A 60 13.81 4.30 1.07
CA VAL A 60 13.27 3.11 1.74
C VAL A 60 12.41 2.27 0.81
N GLU A 61 11.56 2.91 0.01
CA GLU A 61 10.72 2.24 -0.99
C GLU A 61 11.56 1.51 -2.04
N GLU A 62 12.60 2.16 -2.57
CA GLU A 62 13.46 1.54 -3.60
C GLU A 62 14.29 0.40 -3.01
N VAL A 63 14.83 0.54 -1.79
CA VAL A 63 15.53 -0.56 -1.11
C VAL A 63 14.58 -1.73 -0.87
N THR A 64 13.36 -1.47 -0.40
CA THR A 64 12.35 -2.52 -0.17
C THR A 64 12.00 -3.24 -1.47
N ARG A 65 11.77 -2.50 -2.54
CA ARG A 65 11.47 -3.05 -3.87
C ARG A 65 12.62 -3.92 -4.40
N VAL A 66 13.86 -3.45 -4.26
CA VAL A 66 15.05 -4.20 -4.72
C VAL A 66 15.24 -5.46 -3.89
N THR A 67 15.12 -5.38 -2.57
CA THR A 67 15.21 -6.55 -1.69
C THR A 67 14.13 -7.57 -2.01
N TRP A 68 12.89 -7.12 -2.17
CA TRP A 68 11.77 -7.97 -2.56
C TRP A 68 12.02 -8.71 -3.88
N ALA A 69 12.50 -7.99 -4.90
CA ALA A 69 12.84 -8.58 -6.20
C ALA A 69 13.95 -9.65 -6.06
N ILE A 70 15.00 -9.38 -5.29
CA ILE A 70 16.09 -10.34 -5.06
C ILE A 70 15.57 -11.61 -4.36
N GLU A 71 14.76 -11.47 -3.32
CA GLU A 71 14.19 -12.61 -2.57
C GLU A 71 13.29 -13.49 -3.44
N HIS A 72 12.60 -12.89 -4.41
CA HIS A 72 11.70 -13.58 -5.33
C HIS A 72 12.37 -13.99 -6.65
N GLY A 73 13.68 -13.79 -6.79
CA GLY A 73 14.45 -14.15 -7.98
C GLY A 73 14.14 -13.30 -9.22
N GLU A 74 13.51 -12.14 -9.04
CA GLU A 74 13.33 -11.15 -10.08
C GLU A 74 14.62 -10.34 -10.25
N THR A 75 14.98 -9.99 -11.48
CA THR A 75 16.12 -9.09 -11.71
C THR A 75 15.72 -7.67 -11.32
N PRO A 76 16.28 -7.05 -10.25
CA PRO A 76 15.94 -5.68 -9.91
C PRO A 76 16.51 -4.75 -10.99
N THR A 77 15.66 -4.28 -11.90
CA THR A 77 16.03 -3.15 -12.77
C THR A 77 15.99 -1.89 -11.92
N PRO A 78 17.11 -1.17 -11.71
CA PRO A 78 17.08 0.08 -10.99
C PRO A 78 16.30 1.10 -11.81
N SER A 79 15.34 1.78 -11.19
CA SER A 79 14.52 2.80 -11.84
C SER A 79 15.32 4.04 -12.30
N PHE A 80 16.58 4.16 -11.87
CA PHE A 80 17.50 5.24 -12.25
C PHE A 80 18.22 5.02 -13.60
N VAL A 81 18.04 3.86 -14.24
CA VAL A 81 18.62 3.56 -15.57
C VAL A 81 17.52 3.66 -16.64
N ALA A 82 17.14 4.90 -16.96
CA ALA A 82 16.32 5.25 -18.12
C ALA A 82 16.91 6.50 -18.81
#